data_AF-A0A1X7CFK3-F1
#
_entry.id   AF-A0A1X7CFK3-F1
#
_cell.length_a   1.000
_cell.length_b   1.000
_cell.length_c   1.000
_cell.angle_alpha   90.00
_cell.angle_beta   90.00
_cell.angle_gamma   90.00
#
_symmetry.space_group_name_H-M   'P 1'
#
loop_
_entity.id
_entity.type
_entity.pdbx_description
1 polymer ?
#
loop_
_entity_poly.entity_id
_entity_poly.type
_entity_poly.pdbx_seq_one_letter_code
_entity_poly.pdbx_strand_id
1 'polypeptide(L)'
;MIALAIVAVVTAYAMPAYRAYAARGYRMDAMLTLYRAAHFIETARPARTAHGAADTLPAGLDRVPPQGPAVYRLHLQPADAGNGGYAIEAVPSAGGLMAGDRCGTFVLEATGRRANRVSGVSALEIEDCWRAR
;
A
#
# COMPACT_ATOMS: atom_id res chain seq x y z
N MET A 1 23.30 33.38 -17.47
CA MET A 1 22.21 32.59 -18.10
C MET A 1 22.53 31.09 -18.23
N ILE A 2 23.78 30.67 -18.43
CA ILE A 2 24.16 29.25 -18.57
C ILE A 2 23.82 28.43 -17.31
N ALA A 3 24.00 28.98 -16.10
CA ALA A 3 23.71 28.29 -14.85
C ALA A 3 22.23 27.85 -14.73
N LEU A 4 21.27 28.70 -15.13
CA LEU A 4 19.84 28.36 -15.11
C LEU A 4 19.52 27.23 -16.09
N ALA A 5 20.16 27.21 -17.26
CA ALA A 5 19.99 26.14 -18.24
C ALA A 5 20.50 24.79 -17.69
N ILE A 6 21.66 24.79 -17.00
CA ILE A 6 22.20 23.58 -16.36
C ILE A 6 21.25 23.07 -15.26
N VAL A 7 20.74 23.97 -14.40
CA VAL A 7 19.80 23.60 -13.34
C VAL A 7 18.50 23.03 -13.93
N ALA A 8 17.97 23.60 -15.01
CA ALA A 8 16.77 23.09 -15.67
C ALA A 8 16.98 21.67 -16.21
N VAL A 9 18.12 21.39 -16.84
CA VAL A 9 18.45 20.04 -17.34
C VAL A 9 18.59 19.06 -16.18
N VAL A 10 19.33 19.40 -15.12
CA VAL A 10 19.54 18.50 -13.97
C VAL A 10 18.21 18.17 -13.29
N THR A 11 17.37 19.17 -13.04
CA THR A 11 16.08 18.98 -12.37
C THR A 11 15.12 18.12 -13.20
N ALA A 12 15.14 18.25 -14.53
CA ALA A 12 14.31 17.44 -15.42
C ALA A 12 14.58 15.93 -15.31
N TYR A 13 15.83 15.52 -15.08
CA TYR A 13 16.19 14.10 -14.93
C TYR A 13 16.21 13.61 -13.48
N ALA A 14 16.67 14.45 -12.55
CA ALA A 14 16.81 14.06 -11.14
C ALA A 14 15.46 13.82 -10.46
N MET A 15 14.45 14.66 -10.75
CA MET A 15 13.14 14.53 -10.14
C MET A 15 12.41 13.22 -10.46
N PRO A 16 12.25 12.79 -11.73
CA PRO A 16 11.57 11.52 -12.02
C PRO A 16 12.32 10.31 -11.45
N ALA A 17 13.65 10.32 -11.48
CA ALA A 17 14.47 9.25 -10.90
C ALA A 17 14.25 9.13 -9.37
N TYR A 18 14.23 10.27 -8.67
CA TYR A 18 13.98 10.30 -7.23
C TYR A 18 12.57 9.80 -6.87
N ARG A 19 11.55 10.24 -7.63
CA ARG A 19 10.16 9.79 -7.41
C ARG A 19 10.02 8.28 -7.57
N ALA A 20 10.65 7.69 -8.59
CA ALA A 20 10.63 6.25 -8.80
C ALA A 20 11.31 5.48 -7.65
N TYR A 21 12.43 6.01 -7.14
CA TYR A 21 13.11 5.42 -5.98
C TYR A 21 12.23 5.47 -4.72
N ALA A 22 11.68 6.64 -4.40
CA ALA A 22 10.80 6.80 -3.24
C ALA A 22 9.54 5.93 -3.35
N ALA A 23 8.93 5.84 -4.53
CA ALA A 23 7.76 4.99 -4.77
C ALA A 23 8.03 3.52 -4.45
N ARG A 24 9.19 2.97 -4.85
CA ARG A 24 9.58 1.59 -4.49
C ARG A 24 9.66 1.39 -2.97
N GLY A 25 10.24 2.35 -2.26
CA GLY A 25 10.29 2.33 -0.79
C GLY A 25 8.90 2.31 -0.16
N TYR A 26 7.98 3.16 -0.62
CA TYR A 26 6.61 3.19 -0.10
C TYR A 26 5.79 1.95 -0.44
N ARG A 27 6.00 1.33 -1.62
CA ARG A 27 5.37 0.04 -1.94
C ARG A 27 5.81 -1.06 -0.97
N MET A 28 7.11 -1.14 -0.66
CA MET A 28 7.62 -2.09 0.33
C MET A 28 7.02 -1.85 1.71
N ASP A 29 6.96 -0.60 2.16
CA ASP A 29 6.41 -0.25 3.46
C ASP A 29 4.90 -0.55 3.54
N ALA A 30 4.15 -0.32 2.46
CA ALA A 30 2.75 -0.72 2.33
C ALA A 30 2.57 -2.25 2.47
N MET A 31 3.39 -3.04 1.77
CA MET A 31 3.34 -4.51 1.86
C MET A 31 3.69 -5.01 3.26
N LEU A 32 4.76 -4.49 3.85
CA LEU A 32 5.17 -4.84 5.22
C LEU A 32 4.05 -4.54 6.22
N THR A 33 3.40 -3.39 6.08
CA THR A 33 2.29 -3.00 6.96
C THR A 33 1.06 -3.87 6.72
N LEU A 34 0.76 -4.26 5.47
CA LEU A 34 -0.29 -5.24 5.16
C LEU A 34 -0.05 -6.58 5.85
N TYR A 35 1.17 -7.12 5.81
CA TYR A 35 1.49 -8.38 6.48
C TYR A 35 1.41 -8.26 8.01
N ARG A 36 1.88 -7.15 8.59
CA ARG A 36 1.75 -6.89 10.02
C ARG A 36 0.28 -6.78 10.44
N ALA A 37 -0.53 -6.11 9.64
CA ALA A 37 -1.97 -6.00 9.84
C ALA A 37 -2.66 -7.38 9.76
N ALA A 38 -2.32 -8.20 8.77
CA ALA A 38 -2.85 -9.56 8.65
C ALA A 38 -2.52 -10.40 9.90
N HIS A 39 -1.25 -10.39 10.32
CA HIS A 39 -0.81 -11.10 11.51
C HIS A 39 -1.51 -10.60 12.79
N PHE A 40 -1.71 -9.29 12.93
CA PHE A 40 -2.47 -8.72 14.04
C PHE A 40 -3.92 -9.21 14.07
N ILE A 41 -4.58 -9.28 12.91
CA ILE A 41 -5.96 -9.77 12.83
C ILE A 41 -6.03 -11.26 13.20
N GLU A 42 -5.09 -12.07 12.70
CA GLU A 42 -5.04 -13.50 13.01
C GLU A 42 -4.82 -13.77 14.51
N THR A 43 -3.90 -13.05 15.13
CA THR A 43 -3.60 -13.18 16.57
C THR A 43 -4.73 -12.65 17.47
N ALA A 44 -5.40 -11.56 17.05
CA ALA A 44 -6.50 -10.98 17.80
C ALA A 44 -7.87 -11.63 17.51
N ARG A 45 -7.96 -12.55 16.54
CA ARG A 45 -9.23 -13.14 16.06
C ARG A 45 -10.09 -13.75 17.17
N PRO A 46 -9.55 -14.56 18.11
CA PRO A 46 -10.36 -15.18 19.16
C PRO A 46 -11.03 -14.16 20.08
N ALA A 47 -10.37 -13.02 20.32
CA ALA A 47 -10.90 -11.95 21.17
C ALA A 47 -11.92 -11.08 20.43
N ARG A 48 -11.72 -10.83 19.13
CA ARG A 48 -12.62 -10.00 18.31
C ARG A 48 -13.97 -10.66 18.05
N THR A 49 -13.99 -11.96 17.75
CA THR A 49 -15.25 -12.72 17.54
C THR A 49 -16.10 -12.79 18.80
N ALA A 50 -15.48 -12.80 19.98
CA ALA A 50 -16.17 -12.82 21.27
C ALA A 50 -16.80 -11.47 21.67
N HIS A 51 -16.25 -10.34 21.18
CA HIS A 51 -16.65 -9.00 21.64
C HIS A 51 -17.32 -8.13 20.57
N GLY A 52 -17.55 -8.65 19.35
CA GLY A 52 -18.14 -7.88 18.25
C GLY A 52 -17.33 -6.62 17.90
N ALA A 53 -16.01 -6.66 18.15
CA ALA A 53 -15.15 -5.50 18.02
C ALA A 53 -15.07 -5.03 16.56
N ALA A 54 -15.19 -3.73 16.35
CA ALA A 54 -15.14 -3.11 15.03
C ALA A 54 -13.92 -3.57 14.21
N ASP A 55 -14.13 -3.81 12.92
CA ASP A 55 -13.13 -4.18 11.91
C ASP A 55 -12.22 -2.99 11.59
N THR A 56 -11.61 -2.37 12.60
CA THR A 56 -10.68 -1.26 12.45
C THR A 56 -9.25 -1.71 12.76
N LEU A 57 -8.29 -1.27 11.96
CA LEU A 57 -6.88 -1.48 12.24
C LEU A 57 -6.42 -0.55 13.38
N PRO A 58 -5.52 -1.00 14.26
CA PRO A 58 -4.98 -0.15 15.31
C PRO A 58 -4.12 0.98 14.71
N ALA A 59 -3.97 2.06 15.47
CA ALA A 59 -3.10 3.16 15.11
C ALA A 59 -1.68 2.67 14.82
N GLY A 60 -1.13 3.05 13.67
CA GLY A 60 0.18 2.61 13.20
C GLY A 60 0.15 1.40 12.25
N LEU A 61 -1.00 0.73 12.11
CA LEU A 61 -1.27 -0.24 11.04
C LEU A 61 -2.33 0.27 10.05
N ASP A 62 -2.95 1.41 10.33
CA ASP A 62 -3.98 2.05 9.51
C ASP A 62 -3.40 2.96 8.40
N ARG A 63 -2.08 3.17 8.39
CA ARG A 63 -1.42 4.09 7.46
C ARG A 63 0.06 3.81 7.28
N VAL A 64 0.58 4.29 6.15
CA VAL A 64 2.02 4.27 5.83
C VAL A 64 2.43 5.62 5.27
N PRO A 65 3.52 6.23 5.73
CA PRO A 65 4.28 5.89 6.94
C PRO A 65 3.42 6.06 8.22
N PRO A 66 3.80 5.40 9.33
CA PRO A 66 3.07 5.50 10.61
C PRO A 66 3.06 6.93 11.18
N GLN A 67 4.10 7.72 10.89
CA GLN A 67 4.21 9.14 11.25
C GLN A 67 4.47 10.00 10.01
N GLY A 68 4.05 11.27 10.06
CA GLY A 68 4.20 12.22 8.96
C GLY A 68 3.00 12.22 8.00
N PRO A 69 3.15 12.64 6.73
CA PRO A 69 2.07 12.59 5.75
C PRO A 69 1.81 11.15 5.30
N ALA A 70 0.56 10.68 5.38
CA ALA A 70 0.19 9.33 4.92
C ALA A 70 0.32 9.28 3.40
N VAL A 71 1.07 8.31 2.92
CA VAL A 71 1.21 7.95 1.51
C VAL A 71 0.23 6.85 1.14
N TYR A 72 0.01 5.88 2.03
CA TYR A 72 -1.06 4.89 1.94
C TYR A 72 -1.92 4.90 3.21
N ARG A 73 -3.20 4.56 3.05
CA ARG A 73 -4.12 4.25 4.15
C ARG A 73 -4.59 2.81 4.04
N LEU A 74 -4.59 2.10 5.15
CA LEU A 74 -4.99 0.71 5.22
C LEU A 74 -6.42 0.61 5.74
N HIS A 75 -7.23 -0.16 5.03
CA HIS A 75 -8.62 -0.40 5.37
C HIS A 75 -8.84 -1.90 5.47
N LEU A 76 -9.49 -2.32 6.56
CA LEU A 76 -9.98 -3.68 6.70
C LEU A 76 -11.38 -3.73 6.06
N GLN A 77 -11.54 -4.66 5.14
CA GLN A 77 -12.80 -4.96 4.46
C GLN A 77 -13.50 -6.11 5.18
N PRO A 78 -14.85 -6.11 5.14
CA PRO A 78 -15.64 -7.12 5.84
C PRO A 78 -15.36 -8.54 5.33
N ALA A 79 -15.65 -9.49 6.20
CA ALA A 79 -15.57 -10.91 5.90
C ALA A 79 -16.50 -11.30 4.74
N ASP A 80 -15.97 -12.05 3.78
CA ASP A 80 -16.71 -12.70 2.71
C ASP A 80 -16.26 -14.18 2.63
N ALA A 81 -17.17 -15.07 2.24
CA ALA A 81 -16.83 -16.46 1.95
C ALA A 81 -15.74 -16.56 0.87
N GLY A 82 -15.72 -15.61 -0.09
CA GLY A 82 -14.71 -15.57 -1.15
C GLY A 82 -13.31 -15.13 -0.71
N ASN A 83 -13.18 -14.32 0.36
CA ASN A 83 -11.89 -13.77 0.81
C ASN A 83 -11.27 -14.51 2.01
N GLY A 84 -11.93 -15.58 2.50
CA GLY A 84 -11.48 -16.35 3.66
C GLY A 84 -11.75 -15.67 5.01
N GLY A 85 -12.60 -14.65 5.02
CA GLY A 85 -13.10 -13.99 6.23
C GLY A 85 -12.47 -12.63 6.57
N TYR A 86 -11.55 -12.10 5.75
CA TYR A 86 -11.21 -10.68 5.72
C TYR A 86 -10.40 -10.34 4.46
N ALA A 87 -10.34 -9.04 4.12
CA ALA A 87 -9.35 -8.51 3.19
C ALA A 87 -8.80 -7.17 3.72
N ILE A 88 -7.51 -6.90 3.52
CA ILE A 88 -6.89 -5.62 3.88
C ILE A 88 -6.46 -4.93 2.60
N GLU A 89 -6.77 -3.64 2.49
CA GLU A 89 -6.47 -2.82 1.34
C GLU A 89 -5.56 -1.66 1.73
N ALA A 90 -4.40 -1.52 1.08
CA ALA A 90 -3.56 -0.33 1.20
C ALA A 90 -3.84 0.60 0.01
N VAL A 91 -4.66 1.63 0.25
CA VAL A 91 -5.12 2.61 -0.74
C VAL A 91 -4.16 3.80 -0.77
N PRO A 92 -3.64 4.21 -1.95
CA PRO A 92 -2.85 5.43 -2.07
C PRO A 92 -3.63 6.65 -1.60
N SER A 93 -2.98 7.51 -0.81
CA SER A 93 -3.54 8.79 -0.40
C SER A 93 -3.76 9.71 -1.62
N ALA A 94 -4.95 10.31 -1.70
CA ALA A 94 -5.24 11.32 -2.72
C ALA A 94 -4.26 12.49 -2.60
N GLY A 95 -3.64 12.90 -3.70
CA GLY A 95 -2.63 13.96 -3.74
C GLY A 95 -1.27 13.59 -3.16
N GLY A 96 -1.08 12.36 -2.66
CA GLY A 96 0.22 11.86 -2.21
C GLY A 96 1.11 11.38 -3.35
N LEU A 97 2.37 11.07 -3.03
CA LEU A 97 3.37 10.61 -4.01
C LEU A 97 2.93 9.37 -4.81
N MET A 98 2.05 8.55 -4.23
CA MET A 98 1.59 7.28 -4.79
C MET A 98 0.23 7.37 -5.51
N ALA A 99 -0.40 8.55 -5.60
CA ALA A 99 -1.73 8.69 -6.18
C ALA A 99 -1.83 8.27 -7.65
N GLY A 100 -0.72 8.36 -8.41
CA GLY A 100 -0.62 7.92 -9.81
C GLY A 100 0.27 6.69 -10.00
N ASP A 101 0.50 5.93 -8.93
CA ASP A 101 1.38 4.77 -8.99
C ASP A 101 0.78 3.62 -9.81
N ARG A 102 1.61 2.97 -10.64
CA ARG A 102 1.17 1.84 -11.49
C ARG A 102 0.58 0.66 -10.71
N CYS A 103 0.99 0.50 -9.45
CA CYS A 103 0.52 -0.60 -8.62
C CYS A 103 -0.80 -0.28 -7.92
N GLY A 104 -1.22 0.99 -7.86
CA GLY A 104 -2.49 1.39 -7.25
C GLY A 104 -2.66 0.86 -5.81
N THR A 105 -3.84 0.34 -5.53
CA THR A 105 -4.21 -0.21 -4.21
C THR A 105 -3.77 -1.65 -4.08
N PHE A 106 -2.97 -1.97 -3.06
CA PHE A 106 -2.59 -3.35 -2.73
C PHE A 106 -3.68 -4.01 -1.90
N VAL A 107 -3.98 -5.28 -2.16
CA VAL A 107 -5.01 -6.07 -1.45
C VAL A 107 -4.42 -7.40 -1.00
N LEU A 108 -4.59 -7.72 0.28
CA LEU A 108 -4.23 -8.99 0.87
C LEU A 108 -5.46 -9.63 1.54
N GLU A 109 -5.82 -10.83 1.11
CA GLU A 109 -6.92 -11.60 1.68
C GLU A 109 -6.46 -12.60 2.74
N ALA A 110 -7.38 -13.07 3.57
CA ALA A 110 -7.11 -14.09 4.59
C ALA A 110 -6.60 -15.42 4.00
N THR A 111 -6.92 -15.71 2.74
CA THR A 111 -6.40 -16.87 1.99
C THR A 111 -4.93 -16.73 1.61
N GLY A 112 -4.32 -15.56 1.84
CA GLY A 112 -2.99 -15.21 1.35
C GLY A 112 -2.97 -14.71 -0.09
N ARG A 113 -4.13 -14.61 -0.74
CA ARG A 113 -4.25 -14.09 -2.11
C ARG A 113 -3.86 -12.62 -2.16
N ARG A 114 -2.95 -12.29 -3.08
CA ARG A 114 -2.45 -10.95 -3.35
C ARG A 114 -3.11 -10.41 -4.61
N ALA A 115 -3.52 -9.14 -4.57
CA ALA A 115 -4.11 -8.46 -5.71
C ALA A 115 -3.79 -6.97 -5.69
N ASN A 116 -3.97 -6.31 -6.84
CA ASN A 116 -3.91 -4.87 -6.95
C ASN A 116 -5.19 -4.35 -7.60
N ARG A 117 -5.85 -3.35 -7.02
CA ARG A 117 -6.99 -2.67 -7.64
C ARG A 117 -6.48 -1.54 -8.50
N VAL A 118 -6.25 -1.86 -9.76
CA VAL A 118 -5.82 -0.94 -10.82
C VAL A 118 -6.32 -1.48 -12.16
N SER A 119 -6.82 -0.60 -13.03
CA SER A 119 -7.42 -0.99 -14.30
C SER A 119 -6.35 -1.41 -15.30
N GLY A 120 -6.61 -2.51 -16.04
CA GLY A 120 -5.80 -2.90 -17.20
C GLY A 120 -4.44 -3.54 -16.85
N VAL A 121 -4.31 -4.13 -15.66
CA VAL A 121 -3.05 -4.71 -15.18
C VAL A 121 -3.12 -6.23 -15.21
N SER A 122 -2.10 -6.85 -15.81
CA SER A 122 -1.96 -8.31 -15.92
C SER A 122 -1.49 -8.95 -14.61
N ALA A 123 -1.65 -10.28 -14.50
CA ALA A 123 -1.17 -11.03 -13.33
C ALA A 123 0.35 -10.92 -13.12
N LEU A 124 1.13 -10.82 -14.21
CA LEU A 124 2.59 -10.64 -14.14
C LEU A 124 2.96 -9.27 -13.55
N GLU A 125 2.23 -8.22 -13.94
CA GLU A 125 2.47 -6.88 -13.42
C GLU A 125 2.07 -6.76 -11.94
N ILE A 126 1.03 -7.49 -11.51
CA ILE A 126 0.67 -7.64 -10.09
C ILE A 126 1.86 -8.27 -9.34
N GLU A 127 2.39 -9.39 -9.82
CA GLU A 127 3.57 -10.03 -9.21
C GLU A 127 4.76 -9.08 -9.11
N ASP A 128 5.04 -8.30 -10.16
CA ASP A 128 6.11 -7.30 -10.14
C ASP A 128 5.87 -6.22 -9.08
N CYS A 129 4.63 -5.79 -8.93
CA CYS A 129 4.23 -4.85 -7.88
C CYS A 129 4.54 -5.41 -6.49
N TRP A 130 4.20 -6.67 -6.21
CA TRP A 130 4.43 -7.34 -4.92
C TRP A 130 5.88 -7.76 -4.66
N ARG A 131 6.74 -7.76 -5.67
CA ARG A 131 8.20 -7.95 -5.53
C ARG A 131 8.95 -6.64 -5.27
N ALA A 132 8.25 -5.51 -5.36
CA ALA A 132 8.78 -4.15 -5.29
C ALA A 132 10.01 -3.88 -6.18
N ARG A 133 10.02 -4.52 -7.35
CA ARG A 133 11.04 -4.30 -8.37
C ARG A 133 10.75 -3.02 -9.17
#